data_AF-A0A7Y8HXN3-F1
#
_entry.id   AF-A0A7Y8HXN3-F1
#
_cell.length_a   1.000
_cell.length_b   1.000
_cell.length_c   1.000
_cell.angle_alpha   90.00
_cell.angle_beta   90.00
_cell.angle_gamma   90.00
#
_symmetry.space_group_name_H-M   'P 1'
#
loop_
_entity.id
_entity.type
_entity.pdbx_description
1 polymer ?
#
loop_
_entity_poly.entity_id
_entity_poly.type
_entity_poly.pdbx_seq_one_letter_code
_entity_poly.pdbx_strand_id
1 'polypeptide(L)'
;MDRRAAFYDARRGEVYGGLYDSKLKPLADEVVIPFPAWVEVARAKGDVEFITWAPEVFGIEATRAPRALAAMIGRLGEERLVDPAAIDANYVRRSDAELHWKE
;
A
#
# COMPACT_ATOMS: atom_id res chain seq x y z
N MET A 1 -17.12 -1.22 -8.51
CA MET A 1 -15.76 -0.65 -8.50
C MET A 1 -14.77 -1.75 -8.87
N ASP A 2 -14.02 -1.57 -9.95
CA ASP A 2 -13.06 -2.58 -10.45
C ASP A 2 -11.61 -2.33 -10.00
N ARG A 3 -11.37 -1.28 -9.21
CA ARG A 3 -10.04 -0.87 -8.76
C ARG A 3 -10.01 -0.64 -7.26
N ARG A 4 -8.93 -1.06 -6.64
CA ARG A 4 -8.68 -0.99 -5.20
C ARG A 4 -7.43 -0.16 -4.93
N ALA A 5 -7.58 0.93 -4.20
CA ALA A 5 -6.50 1.81 -3.75
C ALA A 5 -6.24 1.53 -2.26
N ALA A 6 -5.38 0.55 -1.98
CA ALA A 6 -4.97 0.21 -0.62
C ALA A 6 -3.89 1.16 -0.14
N PHE A 7 -4.00 1.64 1.10
CA PHE A 7 -2.98 2.51 1.68
C PHE A 7 -2.88 2.46 3.20
N TYR A 8 -1.70 2.80 3.71
CA TYR A 8 -1.38 2.80 5.13
C TYR A 8 -0.48 3.99 5.52
N ASP A 9 -0.56 4.43 6.76
CA ASP A 9 0.24 5.54 7.32
C ASP A 9 1.75 5.24 7.21
N ALA A 10 2.47 6.01 6.40
CA ALA A 10 3.93 5.95 6.28
C ALA A 10 4.64 6.95 7.21
N ARG A 11 3.91 7.60 8.11
CA ARG A 11 4.32 8.73 8.96
C ARG A 11 4.60 9.99 8.14
N ARG A 12 4.82 11.12 8.84
CA ARG A 12 5.16 12.42 8.24
C ARG A 12 4.16 12.92 7.18
N GLY A 13 2.89 12.52 7.32
CA GLY A 13 1.83 12.87 6.35
C GLY A 13 1.88 12.08 5.04
N GLU A 14 2.76 11.08 4.94
CA GLU A 14 2.89 10.19 3.79
C GLU A 14 2.10 8.90 3.98
N VAL A 15 1.85 8.21 2.87
CA VAL A 15 1.23 6.89 2.85
C VAL A 15 2.03 5.92 2.00
N TYR A 16 2.08 4.66 2.43
CA TYR A 16 2.37 3.55 1.54
C TYR A 16 1.11 3.31 0.72
N GLY A 17 1.17 3.50 -0.59
CA GLY A 17 0.02 3.38 -1.50
C GLY A 17 0.23 2.29 -2.55
N GLY A 18 -0.78 1.44 -2.74
CA GLY A 18 -0.82 0.41 -3.78
C GLY A 18 -2.14 0.43 -4.54
N LEU A 19 -2.08 0.28 -5.86
CA LEU A 19 -3.26 0.30 -6.73
C LEU A 19 -3.40 -1.01 -7.47
N TYR A 20 -4.57 -1.64 -7.37
CA TYR A 20 -4.82 -2.97 -7.92
C TYR A 20 -6.14 -3.03 -8.69
N ASP A 21 -6.22 -3.97 -9.64
CA ASP A 21 -7.48 -4.35 -10.28
C ASP A 21 -8.32 -5.30 -9.40
N SER A 22 -9.49 -5.69 -9.90
CA SER A 22 -10.40 -6.62 -9.22
C SER A 22 -9.81 -8.02 -8.98
N LYS A 23 -8.76 -8.38 -9.72
CA LYS A 23 -7.99 -9.63 -9.59
C LYS A 23 -6.72 -9.46 -8.74
N LEU A 24 -6.57 -8.32 -8.06
CA LEU A 24 -5.42 -7.98 -7.22
C LEU A 24 -4.09 -7.87 -8.01
N LYS A 25 -4.15 -7.60 -9.32
CA LYS A 25 -2.94 -7.28 -10.09
C LYS A 25 -2.59 -5.80 -9.91
N PRO A 26 -1.30 -5.47 -9.68
CA PRO A 26 -0.87 -4.09 -9.58
C PRO A 26 -1.11 -3.35 -10.90
N LEU A 27 -1.63 -2.12 -10.80
CA LEU A 27 -1.90 -1.22 -11.93
C LEU A 27 -0.83 -0.11 -12.05
N ALA A 28 0.02 0.04 -11.04
CA ALA A 28 1.14 0.96 -10.95
C ALA A 28 2.12 0.45 -9.88
N ASP A 29 3.32 1.03 -9.85
CA ASP A 29 4.28 0.79 -8.76
C ASP A 29 3.71 1.27 -7.42
N GLU A 30 4.07 0.57 -6.35
CA GLU A 30 3.78 1.01 -5.00
C GLU A 30 4.58 2.29 -4.69
N VAL A 31 3.98 3.20 -3.93
CA VAL A 31 4.55 4.53 -3.68
C VAL A 31 4.60 4.88 -2.20
N VAL A 32 5.52 5.78 -1.84
CA VAL A 32 5.50 6.52 -0.57
C VAL A 32 5.46 8.01 -0.89
N ILE A 33 4.30 8.62 -0.73
CA ILE A 33 4.04 10.03 -1.07
C ILE A 33 3.06 10.66 -0.08
N PRO A 34 2.94 12.01 -0.03
CA PRO A 34 1.93 12.67 0.78
C PRO A 34 0.51 12.17 0.49
N PHE A 35 -0.31 12.03 1.53
CA PHE A 35 -1.68 11.51 1.40
C PHE A 35 -2.54 12.25 0.34
N PRO A 36 -2.56 13.60 0.26
CA PRO A 36 -3.33 14.28 -0.79
C PRO A 36 -2.87 13.91 -2.20
N ALA A 37 -1.57 13.77 -2.42
CA ALA A 37 -1.02 13.37 -3.71
C ALA A 37 -1.41 11.93 -4.07
N TRP A 38 -1.45 11.03 -3.09
CA TRP A 38 -1.93 9.67 -3.28
C TRP A 38 -3.40 9.62 -3.72
N VAL A 39 -4.28 10.42 -3.11
CA VAL A 39 -5.70 10.48 -3.50
C VAL A 39 -5.85 10.92 -4.95
N GLU A 40 -5.09 11.93 -5.39
CA GLU A 40 -5.09 12.39 -6.79
C GLU A 40 -4.60 11.30 -7.74
N VAL A 41 -3.49 10.62 -7.41
CA VAL A 41 -2.96 9.50 -8.22
C VAL A 41 -3.98 8.38 -8.36
N ALA A 42 -4.63 7.99 -7.26
CA ALA A 42 -5.62 6.92 -7.28
C ALA A 42 -6.84 7.29 -8.13
N ARG A 43 -7.39 8.51 -7.94
CA ARG A 43 -8.57 9.00 -8.70
C ARG A 43 -8.27 9.23 -10.18
N ALA A 44 -7.04 9.60 -10.53
CA ALA A 44 -6.62 9.72 -11.93
C ALA A 44 -6.73 8.40 -12.71
N LYS A 45 -6.85 7.26 -12.02
CA LYS A 45 -7.03 5.94 -12.62
C LYS A 45 -8.51 5.52 -12.74
N GLY A 46 -9.43 6.42 -12.39
CA GLY A 46 -10.87 6.25 -12.50
C GLY A 46 -11.55 6.06 -11.14
N ASP A 47 -12.72 5.42 -11.17
CA ASP A 47 -13.46 5.06 -9.96
C ASP A 47 -12.69 3.98 -9.17
N VAL A 48 -12.34 4.28 -7.91
CA VAL A 48 -11.51 3.45 -7.04
C VAL A 48 -12.16 3.28 -5.67
N GLU A 49 -12.09 2.06 -5.14
CA GLU A 49 -12.39 1.77 -3.75
C GLU A 49 -11.13 2.06 -2.92
N PHE A 50 -11.19 3.05 -2.02
CA PHE A 50 -10.13 3.28 -1.05
C PHE A 50 -10.20 2.23 0.06
N ILE A 51 -9.06 1.63 0.42
CA ILE A 51 -8.97 0.60 1.45
C ILE A 51 -7.89 0.99 2.45
N THR A 52 -8.26 1.12 3.73
CA THR A 52 -7.30 1.41 4.80
C THR A 52 -7.80 0.89 6.14
N TRP A 53 -6.90 0.69 7.10
CA TRP A 53 -7.26 0.25 8.45
C TRP A 53 -7.93 1.35 9.30
N ALA A 54 -7.71 2.63 8.99
CA ALA A 54 -8.12 3.78 9.81
C ALA A 54 -8.68 4.94 8.96
N PRO A 55 -9.84 4.77 8.28
CA PRO A 55 -10.42 5.81 7.42
C PRO A 55 -10.61 7.16 8.14
N GLU A 56 -10.94 7.12 9.43
CA GLU A 56 -11.21 8.31 10.24
C GLU A 56 -9.99 9.20 10.42
N VAL A 57 -8.79 8.61 10.47
CA VAL A 57 -7.52 9.36 10.58
C VAL A 57 -7.26 10.17 9.32
N PHE A 58 -7.71 9.67 8.17
CA PHE A 58 -7.50 10.29 6.87
C PHE A 58 -8.67 11.14 6.39
N GLY A 59 -9.82 11.09 7.09
CA GLY A 59 -11.01 11.85 6.70
C GLY A 59 -11.54 11.49 5.32
N ILE A 60 -11.41 10.21 4.91
CA ILE A 60 -11.80 9.72 3.58
C ILE A 60 -12.80 8.57 3.71
N GLU A 61 -13.77 8.54 2.79
CA GLU A 61 -14.63 7.37 2.62
C GLU A 61 -13.79 6.21 2.08
N ALA A 62 -13.65 5.16 2.89
CA ALA A 62 -12.84 4.00 2.56
C ALA A 62 -13.39 2.73 3.22
N THR A 63 -13.24 1.60 2.55
CA THR A 63 -13.49 0.29 3.12
C THR A 63 -12.43 0.02 4.19
N ARG A 64 -12.89 -0.29 5.42
CA ARG A 64 -11.98 -0.61 6.51
C ARG A 64 -11.37 -2.00 6.31
N ALA A 65 -10.04 -2.07 6.22
CA ALA A 65 -9.33 -3.34 6.19
C ALA A 65 -9.54 -4.12 7.52
N PRO A 66 -9.77 -5.44 7.49
CA PRO A 66 -9.92 -6.26 8.69
C PRO A 66 -8.68 -6.20 9.59
N ARG A 67 -8.89 -6.26 10.92
CA ARG A 67 -7.77 -6.24 11.89
C ARG A 67 -7.09 -7.61 12.05
N ALA A 68 -7.81 -8.70 11.77
CA ALA A 68 -7.33 -10.06 11.94
C ALA A 68 -6.86 -10.63 10.58
N LEU A 69 -5.66 -10.27 10.15
CA LEU A 69 -5.10 -10.71 8.85
C LEU A 69 -4.12 -11.87 8.96
N ALA A 70 -3.59 -12.16 10.15
CA ALA A 70 -2.50 -13.12 10.33
C ALA A 70 -2.80 -14.52 9.73
N ALA A 71 -4.01 -15.06 10.00
CA ALA A 71 -4.41 -16.35 9.46
C ALA A 71 -4.53 -16.35 7.92
N MET A 72 -5.02 -15.24 7.34
CA MET A 72 -5.13 -15.10 5.88
C MET A 72 -3.77 -14.95 5.22
N ILE A 73 -2.87 -14.16 5.83
CA ILE A 73 -1.48 -14.04 5.37
C ILE A 73 -0.79 -15.41 5.41
N GLY A 74 -1.00 -16.19 6.48
CA GLY A 74 -0.51 -17.57 6.58
C GLY A 74 -0.97 -18.44 5.41
N ARG A 75 -2.27 -18.42 5.08
CA ARG A 75 -2.82 -19.16 3.93
C ARG A 75 -2.23 -18.72 2.59
N LEU A 76 -1.97 -17.43 2.39
CA LEU A 76 -1.34 -16.92 1.17
C LEU A 76 0.12 -17.36 1.05
N GLY A 77 0.81 -17.54 2.17
CA GLY A 77 2.22 -17.94 2.23
C GLY A 77 2.46 -19.45 2.20
N GLU A 78 1.46 -20.27 2.55
CA GLU A 78 1.58 -21.74 2.65
C GLU A 78 2.11 -22.38 1.36
N GLU A 79 1.69 -21.87 0.19
CA GLU A 79 2.13 -22.37 -1.12
C GLU A 79 3.45 -21.74 -1.62
N ARG A 80 4.07 -20.86 -0.83
CA ARG A 80 5.21 -20.00 -1.23
C ARG A 80 6.34 -19.98 -0.21
N LEU A 81 6.54 -21.09 0.50
CA LEU A 81 7.63 -21.23 1.46
C LEU A 81 8.99 -21.13 0.76
N VAL A 82 9.89 -20.32 1.31
CA VAL A 82 11.23 -20.07 0.79
C VAL A 82 12.23 -20.01 1.95
N ASP A 83 13.52 -20.12 1.63
CA ASP A 83 14.59 -19.89 2.61
C ASP A 83 14.48 -18.44 3.16
N PRO A 84 14.34 -18.26 4.49
CA PRO A 84 14.31 -16.94 5.10
C PRO A 84 15.55 -16.08 4.80
N ALA A 85 16.71 -16.67 4.51
CA ALA A 85 17.90 -15.92 4.14
C ALA A 85 17.86 -15.39 2.70
N ALA A 86 16.95 -15.91 1.87
CA ALA A 86 16.79 -15.53 0.47
C ALA A 86 15.68 -14.52 0.22
N ILE A 87 14.92 -14.12 1.26
CA ILE A 87 13.85 -13.12 1.12
C ILE A 87 14.42 -11.71 1.13
N ASP A 88 13.81 -10.85 0.31
CA ASP A 88 14.04 -9.41 0.37
C ASP A 88 12.74 -8.71 0.75
N ALA A 89 12.86 -7.63 1.51
CA ALA A 89 11.73 -6.79 1.83
C ALA A 89 11.50 -5.81 0.67
N ASN A 90 10.23 -5.59 0.33
CA ASN A 90 9.88 -4.54 -0.62
C ASN A 90 10.06 -3.17 0.06
N TYR A 91 11.25 -2.60 -0.02
CA TYR A 91 11.58 -1.28 0.51
C TYR A 91 11.07 -0.18 -0.43
N VAL A 92 9.75 0.06 -0.40
CA VAL A 92 9.09 1.11 -1.22
C VAL A 92 9.54 2.52 -0.81
N ARG A 93 9.87 2.71 0.48
CA ARG A 93 10.43 3.97 0.98
C ARG A 93 11.94 3.97 0.72
N ARG A 94 12.42 4.93 -0.08
CA ARG A 94 13.85 5.24 -0.13
C ARG A 94 14.35 5.59 1.27
N SER A 95 15.51 5.07 1.64
CA SER A 95 16.05 5.31 2.98
C SER A 95 16.31 6.81 3.19
N ASP A 96 16.26 7.27 4.45
CA ASP A 96 16.60 8.66 4.76
C ASP A 96 18.04 8.98 4.29
N ALA A 97 18.94 7.99 4.20
CA ALA A 97 20.28 8.14 3.63
C ALA A 97 20.28 8.40 2.11
N GLU A 98 19.41 7.71 1.35
CA GLU A 98 19.25 7.94 -0.09
C GLU A 98 18.57 9.27 -0.40
N LEU A 99 17.65 9.73 0.47
CA LEU A 99 16.96 11.01 0.31
C LEU A 99 17.86 12.22 0.60
N HIS A 100 18.88 12.05 1.45
CA HIS A 100 19.81 13.11 1.85
C HIS A 100 21.22 12.96 1.25
N TRP A 101 21.41 12.01 0.34
CA TRP A 101 22.68 11.87 -0.38
C TRP A 101 22.92 13.10 -1.24
N LYS A 102 23.99 13.83 -0.95
CA LYS A 102 24.52 14.90 -1.80
C LYS A 102 25.86 14.44 -2.34
N GLU A 103 26.07 14.58 -3.65
CA GLU A 103 27.42 14.52 -4.26
C GLU A 103 28.31 15.66 -3.77
#